data_AF-A0A0F9F4Q3-F1
#
_entry.id   AF-A0A0F9F4Q3-F1
#
_cell.length_a   1.000
_cell.length_b   1.000
_cell.length_c   1.000
_cell.angle_alpha   90.00
_cell.angle_beta   90.00
_cell.angle_gamma   90.00
#
_symmetry.space_group_name_H-M   'P 1'
#
loop_
_entity.id
_entity.type
_entity.pdbx_description
1 polymer ?
#
loop_
_entity_poly.entity_id
_entity_poly.type
_entity_poly.pdbx_seq_one_letter_code
_entity_poly.pdbx_strand_id
1 'polypeptide(L)'
;MTDHDDRDLGDIIESMTDHTTDPDRPFTGQPHTDQGERGKTEVKGIRFRDLADCMVKAFVNSAGSDVEDEGLRDELYRRAEDGTLNYNDLYKLDLSEMDPLALVQNTMCRVEKMMGIYPNVPKLHAKEDQ
;
A
#
# COMPACT_ATOMS: atom_id res chain seq x y z
N MET A 1 -42.84 7.67 19.72
CA MET A 1 -42.17 7.86 18.43
C MET A 1 -40.68 7.85 18.74
N THR A 2 -40.11 6.65 18.78
CA THR A 2 -38.66 6.47 18.90
C THR A 2 -38.11 6.61 17.49
N ASP A 3 -37.40 7.69 17.22
CA ASP A 3 -36.61 7.82 16.00
C ASP A 3 -35.59 6.69 15.98
N HIS A 4 -35.82 5.71 15.11
CA HIS A 4 -34.78 4.78 14.72
C HIS A 4 -33.81 5.57 13.86
N ASP A 5 -32.63 5.79 14.43
CA ASP A 5 -31.45 6.32 13.76
C ASP A 5 -31.00 5.28 12.72
N ASP A 6 -31.67 5.29 11.57
CA ASP A 6 -31.37 4.49 10.37
C ASP A 6 -30.11 5.03 9.68
N ARG A 7 -29.00 5.12 10.43
CA ARG A 7 -27.68 5.22 9.80
C ARG A 7 -27.35 3.84 9.25
N ASP A 8 -27.18 3.77 7.94
CA ASP A 8 -26.84 2.54 7.25
C ASP A 8 -25.58 1.96 7.90
N LEU A 9 -25.56 0.66 8.18
CA LEU A 9 -24.38 -0.01 8.75
C LEU A 9 -23.15 0.19 7.85
N GLY A 10 -23.37 0.45 6.56
CA GLY A 10 -22.34 0.92 5.62
C GLY A 10 -21.70 2.24 6.02
N ASP A 11 -22.49 3.25 6.40
CA ASP A 11 -22.01 4.59 6.80
C ASP A 11 -21.22 4.55 8.13
N ILE A 12 -21.58 3.62 9.03
CA ILE A 12 -20.87 3.42 10.29
C ILE A 12 -19.49 2.79 10.05
N ILE A 13 -19.36 1.90 9.05
CA ILE A 13 -18.09 1.26 8.71
C ILE A 13 -17.17 2.22 7.94
N GLU A 14 -17.70 3.04 7.03
CA GLU A 14 -16.94 4.12 6.39
C GLU A 14 -16.42 5.14 7.42
N SER A 15 -17.12 5.32 8.55
CA SER A 15 -16.68 6.21 9.64
C SER A 15 -15.51 5.68 10.49
N MET A 16 -15.08 4.42 10.30
CA MET A 16 -14.01 3.84 11.14
C MET A 16 -12.61 4.17 10.62
N THR A 17 -12.45 4.57 9.35
CA THR A 17 -11.14 4.85 8.76
C THR A 17 -11.15 6.15 7.98
N ASP A 18 -10.31 7.11 8.38
CA ASP A 18 -10.19 8.38 7.69
C ASP A 18 -9.31 8.24 6.44
N HIS A 19 -9.97 8.16 5.29
CA HIS A 19 -9.34 8.05 3.97
C HIS A 19 -8.96 9.41 3.35
N THR A 20 -9.12 10.52 4.08
CA THR A 20 -8.71 11.83 3.58
C THR A 20 -7.19 11.94 3.50
N THR A 21 -6.69 12.98 2.83
CA THR A 21 -5.27 13.30 2.78
C THR A 21 -4.87 14.36 3.79
N ASP A 22 -5.71 14.61 4.80
CA ASP A 22 -5.39 15.54 5.89
C ASP A 22 -4.19 15.00 6.70
N PRO A 23 -3.07 15.73 6.82
CA PRO A 23 -1.92 15.32 7.62
C PRO A 23 -2.25 15.07 9.10
N ASP A 24 -3.27 15.74 9.64
CA ASP A 24 -3.67 15.64 11.04
C ASP A 24 -4.74 14.56 11.28
N ARG A 25 -5.12 13.80 10.24
CA ARG A 25 -6.11 12.71 10.35
C ARG A 25 -5.65 11.62 11.34
N PRO A 26 -6.57 11.00 12.09
CA PRO A 26 -6.22 9.98 13.06
C PRO A 26 -5.91 8.64 12.37
N PHE A 27 -4.99 7.86 12.94
CA PHE A 27 -4.64 6.51 12.48
C PHE A 27 -5.62 5.45 13.01
N THR A 28 -6.86 5.45 12.52
CA THR A 28 -7.95 4.57 13.00
C THR A 28 -8.16 3.31 12.18
N GLY A 29 -7.46 3.16 11.07
CA GLY A 29 -7.54 1.98 10.21
C GLY A 29 -6.99 0.71 10.87
N GLN A 30 -7.07 -0.40 10.14
CA GLN A 30 -6.51 -1.68 10.59
C GLN A 30 -5.01 -1.52 10.97
N PRO A 31 -4.53 -2.09 12.09
CA PRO A 31 -3.19 -1.78 12.62
C PRO A 31 -2.03 -1.98 11.64
N HIS A 32 -2.16 -2.93 10.71
CA HIS A 32 -1.15 -3.31 9.74
C HIS A 32 -1.23 -2.51 8.42
N THR A 33 -2.12 -1.52 8.29
CA THR A 33 -2.24 -0.67 7.10
C THR A 33 -1.59 0.69 7.34
N ASP A 34 -1.32 1.42 6.27
CA ASP A 34 -0.86 2.82 6.30
C ASP A 34 -1.85 3.79 6.96
N GLN A 35 -3.08 3.33 7.21
CA GLN A 35 -4.14 4.11 7.85
C GLN A 35 -4.30 3.76 9.34
N GLY A 36 -3.60 2.72 9.81
CA GLY A 36 -3.55 2.30 11.21
C GLY A 36 -2.18 2.54 11.85
N GLU A 37 -1.83 1.72 12.84
CA GLU A 37 -0.59 1.87 13.63
C GLU A 37 0.69 1.85 12.77
N ARG A 38 0.76 0.98 11.76
CA ARG A 38 1.87 0.94 10.79
C ARG A 38 2.08 2.30 10.10
N GLY A 39 1.01 3.03 9.80
CA GLY A 39 1.03 4.37 9.18
C GLY A 39 1.81 5.43 9.94
N LYS A 40 2.02 5.24 11.25
CA LYS A 40 2.80 6.17 12.09
C LYS A 40 4.32 6.10 11.82
N THR A 41 4.76 5.16 11.00
CA THR A 41 6.19 4.91 10.75
C THR A 41 6.80 6.04 9.93
N GLU A 42 7.76 6.76 10.52
CA GLU A 42 8.52 7.78 9.80
C GLU A 42 9.50 7.15 8.81
N VAL A 43 9.53 7.66 7.58
CA VAL A 43 10.53 7.28 6.58
C VAL A 43 11.88 7.86 6.95
N LYS A 44 12.87 7.00 7.21
CA LYS A 44 14.23 7.39 7.64
C LYS A 44 15.31 6.58 6.92
N GLY A 45 16.47 7.19 6.71
CA GLY A 45 17.68 6.48 6.24
C GLY A 45 17.73 6.18 4.74
N ILE A 46 16.79 6.69 3.94
CA ILE A 46 16.75 6.52 2.48
C ILE A 46 16.72 7.87 1.75
N ARG A 47 17.13 7.90 0.49
CA ARG A 47 17.20 9.08 -0.37
C ARG A 47 15.91 9.22 -1.19
N PHE A 48 15.66 10.40 -1.76
CA PHE A 48 14.54 10.58 -2.70
C PHE A 48 14.63 9.68 -3.94
N ARG A 49 15.83 9.33 -4.40
CA ARG A 49 16.00 8.34 -5.47
C ARG A 49 15.49 6.97 -5.05
N ASP A 50 15.82 6.55 -3.83
CA ASP A 50 15.38 5.26 -3.30
C ASP A 50 13.85 5.22 -3.18
N LEU A 51 13.24 6.33 -2.73
CA LEU A 51 11.78 6.50 -2.70
C LEU A 51 11.15 6.41 -4.10
N ALA A 52 11.73 7.10 -5.09
CA ALA A 52 11.24 7.04 -6.46
C ALA A 52 11.37 5.62 -7.04
N ASP A 53 12.48 4.94 -6.80
CA ASP A 53 12.72 3.56 -7.24
C ASP A 53 11.74 2.58 -6.54
N CYS A 54 11.39 2.81 -5.28
CA CYS A 54 10.33 2.07 -4.58
C CYS A 54 8.98 2.22 -5.29
N MET A 55 8.60 3.43 -5.69
CA MET A 55 7.34 3.70 -6.39
C MET A 55 7.34 3.07 -7.79
N VAL A 56 8.43 3.18 -8.55
CA VAL A 56 8.58 2.55 -9.87
C VAL A 56 8.43 1.02 -9.78
N LYS A 57 9.07 0.39 -8.80
CA LYS A 57 8.89 -1.05 -8.55
C LYS A 57 7.48 -1.40 -8.06
N ALA A 58 6.80 -0.48 -7.39
CA ALA A 58 5.43 -0.67 -6.94
C ALA A 58 4.42 -0.62 -8.10
N PHE A 59 4.64 0.20 -9.13
CA PHE A 59 3.83 0.16 -10.36
C PHE A 59 3.82 -1.23 -10.99
N VAL A 60 4.99 -1.87 -11.12
CA VAL A 60 5.08 -3.26 -11.62
C VAL A 60 4.31 -4.22 -10.72
N ASN A 61 4.38 -4.04 -9.39
CA ASN A 61 3.64 -4.90 -8.46
C ASN A 61 2.13 -4.75 -8.55
N SER A 62 1.65 -3.54 -8.83
CA SER A 62 0.23 -3.20 -8.82
C SER A 62 -0.46 -3.36 -10.17
N ALA A 63 0.25 -3.15 -11.28
CA ALA A 63 -0.29 -3.31 -12.63
C ALA A 63 0.04 -4.68 -13.24
N GLY A 64 0.93 -5.46 -12.62
CA GLY A 64 1.42 -6.70 -13.21
C GLY A 64 0.32 -7.75 -13.46
N SER A 65 -0.78 -7.75 -12.70
CA SER A 65 -1.94 -8.61 -12.99
C SER A 65 -2.64 -8.27 -14.30
N ASP A 66 -2.48 -7.03 -14.79
CA ASP A 66 -3.23 -6.48 -15.91
C ASP A 66 -2.43 -6.54 -17.22
N VAL A 67 -1.18 -7.01 -17.15
CA VAL A 67 -0.36 -7.32 -18.32
C VAL A 67 -0.84 -8.65 -18.91
N GLU A 68 -1.53 -8.60 -20.04
CA GLU A 68 -2.03 -9.79 -20.76
C GLU A 68 -0.89 -10.76 -21.16
N ASP A 69 0.28 -10.21 -21.50
CA ASP A 69 1.47 -11.01 -21.82
C ASP A 69 2.15 -11.47 -20.53
N GLU A 70 1.87 -12.71 -20.13
CA GLU A 70 2.47 -13.34 -18.95
C GLU A 70 4.02 -13.35 -18.97
N GLY A 71 4.63 -13.47 -20.15
CA GLY A 71 6.09 -13.46 -20.30
C GLY A 71 6.67 -12.08 -20.01
N LEU A 72 6.02 -11.03 -20.52
CA LEU A 72 6.39 -9.65 -20.21
C LEU A 72 6.17 -9.33 -18.73
N ARG A 73 5.05 -9.75 -18.16
CA ARG A 73 4.74 -9.60 -16.73
C ARG A 73 5.87 -10.17 -15.88
N ASP A 74 6.21 -11.44 -16.10
CA ASP A 74 7.23 -12.14 -15.33
C ASP A 74 8.62 -11.51 -15.50
N GLU A 75 8.94 -11.01 -16.71
CA GLU A 75 10.17 -10.25 -16.95
C GLU A 75 10.22 -8.97 -16.11
N LEU A 76 9.15 -8.17 -16.12
CA LEU A 76 9.08 -6.91 -15.38
C LEU A 76 9.19 -7.13 -13.87
N TYR A 77 8.48 -8.13 -13.34
CA TYR A 77 8.60 -8.52 -11.94
C TYR A 77 10.03 -8.90 -11.56
N ARG A 78 10.67 -9.78 -12.35
CA ARG A 78 12.05 -10.18 -12.10
C ARG A 78 13.00 -8.98 -12.12
N ARG A 79 12.84 -8.08 -13.11
CA ARG A 79 13.68 -6.87 -13.22
C ARG A 79 13.48 -5.91 -12.05
N ALA A 80 12.27 -5.83 -11.49
CA ALA A 80 11.98 -5.04 -10.30
C ALA A 80 12.73 -5.56 -9.06
N GLU A 81 12.76 -6.89 -8.87
CA GLU A 81 13.51 -7.54 -7.78
C GLU A 81 15.02 -7.46 -7.98
N ASP A 82 15.52 -7.73 -9.18
CA ASP A 82 16.96 -7.76 -9.49
C ASP A 82 17.58 -6.36 -9.60
N GLY A 83 16.79 -5.29 -9.51
CA GLY A 83 17.26 -3.90 -9.63
C GLY A 83 17.68 -3.50 -11.05
N THR A 84 17.16 -4.19 -12.06
CA THR A 84 17.45 -3.91 -13.48
C THR A 84 16.26 -3.28 -14.22
N LEU A 85 15.16 -3.03 -13.51
CA LEU A 85 14.04 -2.23 -13.99
C LEU A 85 14.49 -0.78 -14.23
N ASN A 86 14.07 -0.19 -15.33
CA ASN A 86 14.27 1.22 -15.62
C ASN A 86 12.92 1.93 -15.78
N TYR A 87 12.92 3.25 -15.72
CA TYR A 87 11.68 4.03 -15.67
C TYR A 87 10.88 3.93 -16.97
N ASN A 88 11.53 3.64 -18.10
CA ASN A 88 10.83 3.46 -19.38
C ASN A 88 10.05 2.14 -19.44
N ASP A 89 10.37 1.17 -18.59
CA ASP A 89 9.59 -0.06 -18.52
C ASP A 89 8.16 0.19 -18.01
N LEU A 90 7.91 1.30 -17.31
CA LEU A 90 6.56 1.68 -16.90
C LEU A 90 5.62 1.94 -18.08
N TYR A 91 6.13 2.41 -19.22
CA TYR A 91 5.32 2.62 -20.42
C TYR A 91 4.89 1.31 -21.10
N LYS A 92 5.34 0.16 -20.61
CA LYS A 92 4.91 -1.17 -21.08
C LYS A 92 3.73 -1.72 -20.27
N LEU A 93 3.41 -1.10 -19.13
CA LEU A 93 2.29 -1.49 -18.29
C LEU A 93 1.01 -0.86 -18.84
N ASP A 94 -0.07 -1.63 -18.85
CA ASP A 94 -1.39 -1.03 -18.90
C ASP A 94 -1.74 -0.54 -17.49
N LEU A 95 -2.05 0.75 -17.37
CA LEU A 95 -2.37 1.39 -16.11
C LEU A 95 -3.87 1.70 -15.98
N SER A 96 -4.70 1.35 -16.98
CA SER A 96 -6.13 1.68 -16.95
C SER A 96 -6.90 0.94 -15.86
N GLU A 97 -6.50 -0.29 -15.56
CA GLU A 97 -7.15 -1.17 -14.57
C GLU A 97 -6.36 -1.26 -13.25
N MET A 98 -5.20 -0.60 -13.14
CA MET A 98 -4.34 -0.68 -11.96
C MET A 98 -5.07 -0.15 -10.73
N ASP A 99 -5.13 -0.95 -9.67
CA ASP A 99 -5.63 -0.51 -8.36
C ASP A 99 -4.70 0.56 -7.75
N PRO A 100 -5.16 1.82 -7.61
CA PRO A 100 -4.35 2.89 -7.05
C PRO A 100 -4.00 2.68 -5.57
N LEU A 101 -4.86 2.01 -4.80
CA LEU A 101 -4.59 1.70 -3.39
C LEU A 101 -3.54 0.60 -3.27
N ALA A 102 -3.54 -0.38 -4.18
CA ALA A 102 -2.48 -1.36 -4.27
C ALA A 102 -1.13 -0.69 -4.55
N LEU A 103 -1.07 0.34 -5.41
CA LEU A 103 0.16 1.14 -5.64
C LEU A 103 0.66 1.81 -4.35
N VAL A 104 -0.22 2.43 -3.57
CA VAL A 104 0.14 3.05 -2.29
C VAL A 104 0.71 2.00 -1.33
N GLN A 105 0.01 0.88 -1.14
CA GLN A 105 0.46 -0.20 -0.24
C GLN A 105 1.79 -0.80 -0.69
N ASN A 106 1.91 -1.15 -1.98
CA ASN A 106 3.14 -1.72 -2.54
C ASN A 106 4.32 -0.75 -2.42
N THR A 107 4.08 0.56 -2.58
CA THR A 107 5.11 1.59 -2.37
C THR A 107 5.60 1.55 -0.93
N MET A 108 4.70 1.56 0.06
CA MET A 108 5.09 1.51 1.47
C MET A 108 5.84 0.21 1.82
N CYS A 109 5.41 -0.94 1.30
CA CYS A 109 6.13 -2.20 1.47
C CYS A 109 7.56 -2.16 0.89
N ARG A 110 7.75 -1.53 -0.27
CA ARG A 110 9.09 -1.34 -0.88
C ARG A 110 9.95 -0.40 -0.04
N VAL A 111 9.38 0.68 0.47
CA VAL A 111 10.08 1.63 1.36
C VAL A 111 10.55 0.93 2.64
N GLU A 112 9.71 0.10 3.25
CA GLU A 112 10.07 -0.69 4.43
C GLU A 112 11.21 -1.67 4.16
N LYS A 113 11.22 -2.32 2.98
CA LYS A 113 12.33 -3.18 2.57
C LYS A 113 13.63 -2.39 2.46
N MET A 114 13.59 -1.20 1.88
CA MET A 114 14.77 -0.32 1.78
C MET A 114 15.24 0.20 3.14
N MET A 115 14.31 0.43 4.07
CA MET A 115 14.62 0.82 5.45
C MET A 115 15.08 -0.37 6.32
N GLY A 116 14.92 -1.61 5.86
CA GLY A 116 15.28 -2.81 6.61
C GLY A 116 14.29 -3.21 7.72
N ILE A 117 13.04 -2.75 7.65
CA ILE A 117 12.00 -2.97 8.68
C ILE A 117 10.83 -3.84 8.20
N TYR A 118 10.87 -4.33 6.96
CA TYR A 118 9.80 -5.16 6.39
C TYR A 118 9.84 -6.62 6.92
N PRO A 119 8.68 -7.25 7.21
CA PRO A 119 7.35 -6.65 7.26
C PRO A 119 7.17 -5.83 8.54
N ASN A 120 6.71 -4.58 8.39
CA ASN A 120 6.45 -3.69 9.52
C ASN A 120 4.99 -3.84 9.96
N VAL A 121 4.69 -4.97 10.60
CA VAL A 121 3.36 -5.28 11.11
C VAL A 121 3.38 -5.28 12.64
N PRO A 122 2.42 -4.62 13.31
CA PRO A 122 2.28 -4.71 14.75
C PRO A 122 2.15 -6.16 15.21
N LYS A 123 2.70 -6.48 16.38
CA LYS A 123 2.57 -7.83 16.95
C LYS A 123 1.10 -8.11 17.25
N LEU A 124 0.59 -9.22 16.72
CA LEU A 124 -0.73 -9.70 17.11
C LEU A 124 -0.65 -10.23 18.55
N HIS A 125 -1.35 -9.56 19.46
CA HIS A 125 -1.60 -10.11 20.79
C HIS A 125 -2.77 -11.07 20.68
N ALA A 126 -2.58 -12.35 20.99
CA ALA A 126 -3.69 -13.26 21.20
C ALA A 126 -4.56 -12.67 22.31
N LYS A 127 -5.88 -12.55 22.09
CA LYS A 127 -6.79 -12.29 23.21
C LYS A 127 -6.68 -13.50 24.14
N GLU A 128 -6.21 -13.29 25.36
CA GLU A 128 -6.46 -14.27 26.42
C GLU A 128 -7.98 -14.29 26.61
N ASP A 129 -8.59 -15.44 26.34
CA ASP A 129 -10.01 -15.67 26.64
C ASP A 129 -10.20 -15.46 28.15
N GLN A 130 -10.86 -14.37 28.52
CA GLN A 130 -11.35 -14.10 29.87
C GLN A 130 -12.81 -14.54 29.98
#